data_AF-A0A2E9SWF9-F1
#
_entry.id   AF-A0A2E9SWF9-F1
#
_cell.length_a   1.000
_cell.length_b   1.000
_cell.length_c   1.000
_cell.angle_alpha   90.00
_cell.angle_beta   90.00
_cell.angle_gamma   90.00
#
_symmetry.space_group_name_H-M   'P 1'
#
loop_
_entity.id
_entity.type
_entity.pdbx_description
1 polymer ?
#
loop_
_entity_poly.entity_id
_entity_poly.type
_entity_poly.pdbx_seq_one_letter_code
_entity_poly.pdbx_strand_id
1 'polypeptide(L)'
;MGAFKRRQTARHDPIDPVTLGDLANEGLHVFCWCHRCGHNAELDTSTLIARLGPLFPVPELGGRMRCTSCEARDVATRPSWPNHGGGQIARYG
;
A
#
# COMPACT_ATOMS: atom_id res chain seq x y z
N MET A 1 11.58 -16.74 4.55
CA MET A 1 12.27 -15.87 3.56
C MET A 1 11.61 -14.49 3.49
N GLY A 2 11.73 -13.65 4.53
CA GLY A 2 11.06 -12.33 4.60
C GLY A 2 11.96 -11.17 5.08
N ALA A 3 13.26 -11.43 5.25
CA ALA A 3 14.21 -10.45 5.78
C ALA A 3 14.84 -9.57 4.69
N PHE A 4 14.95 -10.08 3.45
CA PHE A 4 15.59 -9.35 2.35
C PHE A 4 14.76 -8.16 1.86
N LYS A 5 13.43 -8.32 1.74
CA LYS A 5 12.52 -7.22 1.35
C LYS A 5 12.61 -6.05 2.35
N ARG A 6 12.64 -6.32 3.66
CA ARG A 6 12.76 -5.29 4.72
C ARG A 6 13.99 -4.39 4.59
N ARG A 7 15.16 -4.96 4.25
CA ARG A 7 16.42 -4.19 4.14
C ARG A 7 16.48 -3.32 2.88
N GLN A 8 15.80 -3.71 1.81
CA GLN A 8 15.84 -3.00 0.54
C GLN A 8 14.82 -1.85 0.50
N THR A 9 13.68 -1.99 1.17
CA THR A 9 12.68 -0.90 1.31
C THR A 9 13.26 0.30 2.07
N ALA A 10 14.01 0.07 3.15
CA ALA A 10 14.54 1.12 4.02
C ALA A 10 15.52 2.10 3.35
N ARG A 11 16.07 1.76 2.17
CA ARG A 11 17.01 2.63 1.44
C ARG A 11 16.33 3.65 0.52
N HIS A 12 15.03 3.48 0.26
CA HIS A 12 14.28 4.29 -0.70
C HIS A 12 12.96 4.79 -0.11
N ASP A 13 12.88 4.85 1.22
CA ASP A 13 11.75 5.48 1.89
C ASP A 13 11.83 7.00 1.69
N PRO A 14 10.76 7.65 1.23
CA PRO A 14 10.67 9.10 1.23
C PRO A 14 10.87 9.62 2.66
N ILE A 15 11.58 10.75 2.79
CA ILE A 15 11.84 11.41 4.09
C ILE A 15 10.52 11.76 4.81
N ASP A 16 9.42 11.88 4.05
CA ASP A 16 8.07 12.08 4.56
C ASP A 16 7.07 11.18 3.77
N PRO A 17 6.75 9.97 4.27
CA PRO A 17 5.83 9.07 3.59
C PRO A 17 4.39 9.55 3.75
N VAL A 18 3.63 9.59 2.66
CA VAL A 18 2.21 9.91 2.67
C VAL A 18 1.46 9.04 3.70
N THR A 19 0.67 9.70 4.55
CA THR A 19 -0.09 9.06 5.62
C THR A 19 -1.52 8.75 5.18
N LEU A 20 -2.23 7.93 5.96
CA LEU A 20 -3.67 7.72 5.76
C LEU A 20 -4.47 9.02 5.92
N GLY A 21 -4.04 9.91 6.83
CA GLY A 21 -4.66 11.22 7.03
C GLY A 21 -4.60 12.10 5.80
N ASP A 22 -3.45 12.12 5.12
CA ASP A 22 -3.28 12.88 3.87
C ASP A 22 -4.22 12.35 2.78
N LEU A 23 -4.29 11.02 2.62
CA LEU A 23 -5.22 10.42 1.66
C LEU A 23 -6.68 10.71 1.98
N ALA A 24 -7.07 10.69 3.25
CA ALA A 24 -8.43 11.04 3.64
C ALA A 24 -8.75 12.51 3.34
N ASN A 25 -7.80 13.41 3.57
CA ASN A 25 -7.95 14.83 3.25
C ASN A 25 -8.08 15.07 1.73
N GLU A 26 -7.40 14.26 0.92
CA GLU A 26 -7.50 14.29 -0.55
C GLU A 26 -8.69 13.49 -1.12
N GLY A 27 -9.46 12.80 -0.26
CA GLY A 27 -10.57 11.94 -0.70
C GLY A 27 -10.11 10.71 -1.51
N LEU A 28 -8.89 10.23 -1.27
CA LEU A 28 -8.28 9.10 -1.97
C LEU A 28 -8.44 7.79 -1.19
N HIS A 29 -8.60 6.69 -1.94
CA HIS A 29 -8.55 5.32 -1.42
C HIS A 29 -7.12 4.77 -1.42
N VAL A 30 -6.94 3.63 -0.77
CA VAL A 30 -5.69 2.85 -0.84
C VAL A 30 -5.85 1.70 -1.82
N PHE A 31 -5.04 1.69 -2.87
CA PHE A 31 -4.93 0.56 -3.78
C PHE A 31 -3.94 -0.49 -3.24
N CYS A 32 -4.38 -1.74 -3.19
CA CYS A 32 -3.61 -2.88 -2.70
C CYS A 32 -3.39 -3.90 -3.82
N TRP A 33 -2.16 -4.40 -3.98
CA TRP A 33 -1.80 -5.39 -5.00
C TRP A 33 -0.99 -6.54 -4.42
N CYS A 34 -1.44 -7.79 -4.62
CA CYS A 34 -0.69 -8.96 -4.24
C CYS A 34 0.32 -9.37 -5.33
N HIS A 35 1.61 -9.30 -5.04
CA HIS A 35 2.66 -9.73 -5.99
C HIS A 35 2.68 -11.24 -6.26
N ARG A 36 1.98 -12.05 -5.47
CA ARG A 36 1.96 -13.52 -5.62
C ARG A 36 0.91 -14.03 -6.59
N CYS A 37 -0.28 -13.43 -6.59
CA CYS A 37 -1.42 -13.90 -7.38
C CYS A 37 -2.06 -12.82 -8.26
N GLY A 38 -1.61 -11.56 -8.18
CA GLY A 38 -2.18 -10.44 -8.92
C GLY A 38 -3.53 -9.94 -8.38
N HIS A 39 -4.08 -10.57 -7.33
CA HIS A 39 -5.29 -10.07 -6.68
C HIS A 39 -5.08 -8.66 -6.15
N ASN A 40 -6.02 -7.78 -6.45
CA ASN A 40 -6.01 -6.38 -6.06
C ASN A 40 -7.36 -5.96 -5.49
N ALA A 41 -7.31 -4.93 -4.66
CA ALA A 41 -8.48 -4.34 -4.01
C ALA A 41 -8.20 -2.87 -3.70
N GLU A 42 -9.25 -2.05 -3.74
CA GLU A 42 -9.25 -0.69 -3.23
C GLU A 42 -9.90 -0.68 -1.84
N LEU A 43 -9.22 -0.07 -0.88
CA LEU A 43 -9.69 0.02 0.49
C LEU A 43 -10.03 1.46 0.84
N ASP A 44 -11.12 1.60 1.59
CA ASP A 44 -11.54 2.87 2.16
C ASP A 44 -10.55 3.34 3.23
N THR A 45 -10.07 4.57 3.05
CA THR A 45 -9.07 5.18 3.94
C THR A 45 -9.64 5.43 5.33
N SER A 46 -10.92 5.81 5.45
CA SER A 46 -11.54 6.06 6.76
C SER A 46 -11.58 4.79 7.63
N THR A 47 -11.84 3.64 7.01
CA THR A 47 -11.82 2.32 7.67
C THR A 47 -10.41 1.96 8.14
N LEU A 48 -9.38 2.31 7.36
CA LEU A 48 -7.98 2.09 7.74
C LEU A 48 -7.55 3.01 8.87
N ILE A 49 -7.95 4.28 8.85
CA ILE A 49 -7.70 5.26 9.92
C ILE A 49 -8.31 4.79 11.24
N ALA A 50 -9.55 4.29 11.21
CA ALA A 50 -10.21 3.79 12.42
C ALA A 50 -9.44 2.63 13.09
N ARG A 51 -8.63 1.88 12.33
CA ARG A 51 -7.85 0.74 12.83
C ARG A 51 -6.40 1.07 13.16
N LEU A 52 -5.77 1.97 12.41
CA LEU A 52 -4.32 2.19 12.45
C LEU A 52 -3.92 3.60 12.87
N GLY A 53 -4.88 4.53 12.91
CA GLY A 53 -4.66 5.95 13.12
C GLY A 53 -4.33 6.72 11.84
N PRO A 54 -4.56 8.05 11.82
CA PRO A 54 -4.36 8.87 10.63
C PRO A 54 -2.89 9.05 10.25
N LEU A 55 -1.97 9.04 11.23
CA LEU A 55 -0.53 9.20 10.99
C LEU A 55 0.15 7.94 10.44
N PHE A 56 -0.62 6.89 10.13
CA PHE A 56 -0.04 5.65 9.68
C PHE A 56 0.45 5.78 8.22
N PRO A 57 1.72 5.44 7.91
CA PRO A 57 2.27 5.59 6.57
C PRO A 57 1.73 4.53 5.60
N VAL A 58 1.27 4.98 4.43
CA VAL A 58 0.69 4.12 3.39
C VAL A 58 1.68 3.05 2.88
N PRO A 59 2.98 3.33 2.67
CA PRO A 59 3.93 2.30 2.20
C PRO A 59 4.11 1.12 3.18
N GLU A 60 3.94 1.34 4.48
CA GLU A 60 4.09 0.29 5.50
C GLU A 60 2.85 -0.62 5.60
N LEU A 61 1.71 -0.18 5.05
CA LEU A 61 0.44 -0.86 5.18
C LEU A 61 0.46 -2.27 4.59
N GLY A 62 1.16 -2.47 3.46
CA GLY A 62 1.34 -3.79 2.85
C GLY A 62 1.97 -4.82 3.79
N GLY A 63 2.82 -4.39 4.73
CA GLY A 63 3.43 -5.25 5.75
C GLY A 63 2.44 -5.82 6.77
N ARG A 64 1.26 -5.19 6.92
CA ARG A 64 0.18 -5.62 7.82
C ARG A 64 -0.94 -6.37 7.10
N MET A 65 -0.83 -6.56 5.79
CA MET A 65 -1.85 -7.17 4.97
C MET A 65 -1.58 -8.65 4.68
N ARG A 66 -2.68 -9.35 4.41
CA ARG A 66 -2.69 -10.72 3.92
C ARG A 66 -3.68 -10.80 2.76
N CYS A 67 -3.24 -11.32 1.61
CA CYS A 67 -4.12 -11.53 0.47
C CYS A 67 -5.24 -12.51 0.85
N THR A 68 -6.49 -12.16 0.57
CA THR A 68 -7.65 -13.04 0.83
C THR A 68 -7.77 -14.17 -0.19
N SER A 69 -7.16 -14.02 -1.37
CA SER A 69 -7.19 -15.04 -2.43
C SER A 69 -6.13 -16.14 -2.25
N CYS A 70 -4.91 -15.79 -1.84
CA CYS A 70 -3.78 -16.73 -1.75
C CYS A 70 -3.05 -16.74 -0.41
N GLU A 71 -3.53 -15.98 0.58
CA GLU A 71 -3.00 -15.89 1.94
C GLU A 71 -1.56 -15.37 2.08
N ALA A 72 -0.92 -14.95 0.99
CA ALA A 72 0.41 -14.38 1.02
C ALA A 72 0.44 -12.99 1.68
N ARG A 73 1.57 -12.66 2.32
CA ARG A 73 1.85 -11.35 2.93
C ARG A 73 2.77 -10.48 2.06
N ASP A 74 2.66 -10.65 0.75
CA ASP A 74 3.44 -9.90 -0.24
C ASP A 74 2.51 -8.96 -1.01
N VAL A 75 2.05 -7.95 -0.28
CA VAL A 75 1.10 -6.93 -0.76
C VAL A 75 1.84 -5.60 -0.87
N ALA A 76 1.70 -4.94 -2.01
CA ALA A 76 2.11 -3.55 -2.21
C ALA A 76 0.90 -2.64 -2.01
N THR A 77 1.12 -1.48 -1.39
CA THR A 77 0.09 -0.48 -1.13
C THR A 77 0.51 0.86 -1.71
N ARG A 78 -0.44 1.59 -2.27
CA ARG A 78 -0.25 2.94 -2.80
C ARG A 78 -1.55 3.74 -2.76
N PRO A 79 -1.50 5.07 -2.88
CA PRO A 79 -2.71 5.86 -3.12
C PRO A 79 -3.38 5.48 -4.45
N SER A 80 -4.72 5.48 -4.45
CA SER A 80 -5.53 5.19 -5.64
C SER A 80 -5.79 6.47 -6.44
N TRP A 81 -4.78 6.95 -7.17
CA TRP A 81 -4.92 8.14 -8.01
C TRP A 81 -5.77 7.87 -9.27
N PRO A 82 -6.82 8.67 -9.55
CA PRO A 82 -7.75 8.42 -10.64
C PRO A 82 -7.14 8.57 -12.05
N ASN A 83 -6.18 9.48 -12.23
CA ASN A 83 -5.56 9.77 -13.54
C ASN A 83 -4.28 8.96 -13.82
N HIS A 84 -3.73 8.24 -12.84
CA HIS A 84 -2.67 7.25 -13.05
C HIS A 84 -3.30 5.86 -13.19
N GLY A 85 -4.23 5.79 -14.16
CA GLY A 85 -5.30 4.81 -14.30
C GLY A 85 -4.90 3.44 -13.79
N GLY A 86 -5.71 2.88 -12.88
CA GLY A 86 -5.63 1.65 -12.05
C GLY A 86 -4.81 0.46 -12.56
N GLY A 87 -3.62 0.76 -13.05
CA GLY A 87 -2.79 -0.07 -13.88
C GLY A 87 -1.43 -0.18 -13.21
N GLN A 88 -0.79 -1.29 -13.53
CA GLN A 88 0.54 -1.64 -13.11
C GLN A 88 1.46 -0.42 -13.28
N ILE A 89 1.95 0.16 -12.17
CA ILE A 89 3.13 1.02 -12.23
C ILE A 89 4.23 0.06 -12.68
N ALA A 90 4.49 0.06 -13.99
CA ALA A 90 5.43 -0.84 -14.62
C ALA A 90 6.75 -0.71 -13.85
N ARG A 91 7.30 -1.86 -13.44
CA ARG A 91 8.67 -1.92 -12.96
C ARG A 91 9.52 -1.38 -14.12
N TYR A 92 10.07 -0.19 -13.97
CA TYR A 92 11.17 0.25 -14.82
C TYR A 92 12.28 -0.78 -14.60
N GLY A 93 12.59 -1.53 -15.66
CA GLY A 93 13.72 -2.46 -15.71
C GLY A 93 15.04 -1.70 -15.82
#